data_AF-A0A8X6FM86-F1
#
_entry.id   AF-A0A8X6FM86-F1
#
_cell.length_a   1.000
_cell.length_b   1.000
_cell.length_c   1.000
_cell.angle_alpha   90.00
_cell.angle_beta   90.00
_cell.angle_gamma   90.00
#
_symmetry.space_group_name_H-M   'P 1'
#
loop_
_entity.id
_entity.type
_entity.pdbx_description
1 polymer ?
#
loop_
_entity_poly.entity_id
_entity_poly.type
_entity_poly.pdbx_seq_one_letter_code
_entity_poly.pdbx_strand_id
1 'polypeptide(L)' 'MSARTPELEEHVLREFEDQPETNIWTLFATANVSHMTVWSVLGARSLRPYHAQRVHALKATDHQPRLDVLR' A
#
# COMPACT_ATOMS: atom_id res chain seq x y z
N MET A 1 9.42 13.28 16.64
CA MET A 1 8.61 12.09 17.02
C MET A 1 7.24 12.28 16.41
N SER A 2 6.97 11.67 15.25
CA SER A 2 5.63 11.70 14.67
C SER A 2 4.76 10.76 15.51
N ALA A 3 3.86 11.33 16.31
CA ALA A 3 2.93 10.56 17.11
C ALA A 3 2.04 9.77 16.15
N ARG A 4 2.02 8.45 16.29
CA ARG A 4 1.08 7.60 15.56
C ARG A 4 -0.29 7.85 16.19
N THR A 5 -1.12 8.67 15.54
CA THR A 5 -2.46 8.96 16.04
C THR A 5 -3.48 8.02 15.40
N PRO A 6 -4.57 7.65 16.11
CA PRO A 6 -5.59 6.76 15.56
C PRO A 6 -6.19 7.27 14.24
N GLU A 7 -6.32 8.59 14.10
CA GLU A 7 -6.89 9.24 12.93
C GLU A 7 -5.99 9.05 11.69
N LEU A 8 -4.68 9.08 11.90
CA LEU A 8 -3.70 8.84 10.83
C LEU A 8 -3.75 7.38 10.38
N GLU A 9 -3.82 6.43 11.32
CA GLU A 9 -3.93 5.02 10.98
C GLU A 9 -5.17 4.78 10.14
N GLU A 10 -6.31 5.32 10.58
CA GLU A 10 -7.59 5.12 9.90
C GLU A 10 -7.69 5.82 8.55
N HIS A 11 -7.00 6.94 8.36
CA HIS A 11 -6.85 7.56 7.06
C HIS A 11 -6.02 6.69 6.10
N VAL A 12 -4.84 6.22 6.52
CA VAL A 12 -3.99 5.34 5.72
C VAL A 12 -4.71 4.04 5.33
N LEU A 13 -5.49 3.49 6.27
CA LEU A 13 -6.24 2.26 6.05
C LEU A 13 -7.41 2.46 5.09
N ARG A 14 -8.14 3.57 5.19
CA ARG A 14 -9.21 3.92 4.22
C ARG A 14 -8.67 4.08 2.81
N GLU A 15 -7.61 4.87 2.65
CA GLU A 15 -6.99 5.07 1.33
C GLU A 15 -6.48 3.75 0.73
N PHE A 16 -6.00 2.84 1.57
CA PHE A 16 -5.57 1.51 1.13
C PHE A 16 -6.73 0.58 0.79
N GLU A 17 -7.87 0.67 1.48
CA GLU A 17 -9.06 -0.12 1.18
C GLU A 17 -9.77 0.38 -0.10
N ASP A 18 -9.81 1.70 -0.32
CA ASP A 18 -10.39 2.30 -1.51
C ASP A 18 -9.58 1.97 -2.78
N GLN A 19 -8.26 1.88 -2.66
CA GLN A 19 -7.35 1.54 -3.77
C GLN A 19 -6.26 0.58 -3.31
N PRO A 20 -6.54 -0.73 -3.21
CA PRO A 20 -5.59 -1.73 -2.73
C PRO A 20 -4.38 -1.94 -3.65
N GLU A 21 -4.47 -1.51 -4.91
CA GLU A 21 -3.39 -1.43 -5.89
C GLU A 21 -2.46 -0.23 -5.70
N THR A 22 -2.84 0.74 -4.85
CA THR A 22 -2.07 1.95 -4.65
C THR A 22 -0.74 1.66 -3.96
N ASN A 23 0.30 2.27 -4.51
CA ASN A 23 1.65 2.13 -4.01
C ASN A 23 1.80 2.80 -2.64
N ILE A 24 2.61 2.20 -1.75
CA ILE A 24 2.98 2.78 -0.45
C ILE A 24 3.54 4.18 -0.61
N TRP A 25 4.21 4.43 -1.73
CA TRP A 25 4.74 5.75 -2.08
C TRP A 25 3.66 6.82 -2.17
N THR A 26 2.51 6.50 -2.75
CA THR A 26 1.36 7.40 -2.82
C THR A 26 0.74 7.61 -1.45
N LEU A 27 0.58 6.54 -0.66
CA LEU A 27 -0.04 6.60 0.67
C LEU A 27 0.72 7.48 1.66
N PHE A 28 2.06 7.43 1.64
CA PHE A 28 2.83 8.28 2.55
C PHE A 28 2.86 9.74 2.08
N ALA A 29 2.77 9.97 0.77
CA ALA A 29 2.73 11.32 0.20
C ALA A 29 1.39 12.01 0.51
N THR A 30 0.27 11.29 0.43
CA THR A 30 -1.06 11.81 0.80
C THR A 30 -1.19 12.00 2.31
N ALA A 31 -0.74 11.03 3.11
CA ALA A 31 -0.83 11.10 4.56
C ALA A 31 0.27 11.97 5.22
N ASN A 32 1.19 12.55 4.45
CA ASN A 32 2.32 13.37 4.91
C ASN A 32 3.14 12.73 6.06
N VAL A 33 3.38 11.42 5.96
CA VAL A 33 4.08 10.63 6.98
C VAL A 33 5.24 9.85 6.39
N SER A 34 6.10 9.33 7.26
CA SER A 34 7.18 8.47 6.79
C SER A 34 6.62 7.16 6.23
N HIS A 35 7.24 6.64 5.17
CA HIS A 35 6.99 5.31 4.64
C HIS A 35 7.04 4.23 5.75
N MET A 36 7.96 4.34 6.72
CA MET A 36 8.07 3.40 7.83
C MET A 36 6.82 3.38 8.72
N THR A 37 6.18 4.54 8.90
CA THR A 37 4.92 4.65 9.65
C THR A 37 3.82 3.89 8.93
N VAL A 38 3.63 4.14 7.63
CA VAL A 38 2.66 3.44 6.79
C VAL A 38 2.92 1.93 6.79
N TRP A 39 4.19 1.52 6.65
CA TRP A 39 4.59 0.11 6.66
C TRP A 39 4.25 -0.59 7.98
N SER A 40 4.39 0.12 9.11
CA SER A 40 4.05 -0.43 10.42
C SER A 40 2.54 -0.49 10.66
N VAL A 41 1.77 0.50 10.21
CA VAL A 41 0.30 0.50 10.27
C VAL A 41 -0.28 -0.65 9.44
N LEU A 42 0.14 -0.79 8.18
CA LEU A 42 -0.26 -1.90 7.32
C LEU A 42 0.20 -3.25 7.88
N GLY A 43 1.40 -3.30 8.46
CA GLY A 43 1.94 -4.48 9.12
C GLY A 43 1.13 -4.94 10.32
N ALA A 44 0.60 -4.01 11.14
CA ALA A 44 -0.20 -4.34 12.31
C ALA A 44 -1.51 -5.06 11.96
N ARG A 45 -2.04 -4.84 10.75
CA ARG A 45 -3.25 -5.50 10.24
C ARG A 45 -2.99 -6.55 9.17
N SER A 46 -1.72 -6.95 8.96
CA SER A 46 -1.32 -7.91 7.92
C SER A 46 -1.68 -7.49 6.48
N LEU A 47 -1.90 -6.19 6.24
CA LEU A 47 -2.33 -5.59 4.97
C LEU A 47 -1.14 -5.20 4.08
N ARG A 48 -0.02 -5.93 4.13
CA ARG A 48 1.17 -5.51 3.38
C ARG A 48 0.97 -5.69 1.87
N PRO A 49 1.41 -4.69 1.06
CA PRO A 49 1.37 -4.69 -0.40
C PRO A 49 1.83 -5.99 -1.08
N TYR A 50 2.79 -6.68 -0.47
CA TYR A 50 3.37 -7.92 -0.98
C TYR A 50 3.22 -9.08 0.00
N HIS A 51 2.09 -9.19 0.67
CA HIS A 51 1.79 -10.37 1.46
C HIS A 51 1.66 -11.59 0.53
N ALA A 52 2.33 -12.71 0.87
CA ALA A 52 2.38 -13.89 0.01
C ALA A 52 0.98 -14.37 -0.43
N GLN A 53 -0.02 -14.32 0.47
CA GLN A 53 -1.40 -14.68 0.13
C GLN A 53 -2.02 -13.79 -0.96
N ARG A 54 -1.69 -12.50 -1.00
CA ARG A 54 -2.20 -11.59 -2.03
C ARG A 54 -1.44 -11.77 -3.34
N VAL A 55 -0.12 -11.97 -3.28
CA VAL A 55 0.69 -12.28 -4.47
C VAL A 55 0.24 -13.59 -5.11
N HIS A 56 -0.09 -14.61 -4.32
CA HIS A 56 -0.63 -15.87 -4.82
C HIS A 56 -2.09 -15.76 -5.29
N ALA A 57 -2.83 -14.73 -4.84
CA ALA A 57 -4.18 -14.44 -5.31
C ALA A 57 -4.20 -13.52 -6.56
N LEU A 58 -3.06 -12.95 -6.96
CA LEU A 58 -2.95 -12.18 -8.21
C LEU A 58 -3.25 -13.11 -9.39
N LYS A 59 -4.23 -12.72 -10.18
CA LYS A 59 -4.61 -13.39 -11.42
C LYS A 59 -3.70 -12.91 -12.55
N ALA A 60 -3.60 -13.69 -13.62
CA ALA A 60 -2.82 -13.31 -14.80
C ALA A 60 -3.26 -11.97 -15.42
N THR A 61 -4.51 -11.55 -15.19
CA THR A 61 -5.06 -10.25 -15.59
C THR A 61 -4.54 -9.07 -14.76
N ASP A 62 -4.05 -9.32 -13.54
CA ASP A 62 -3.52 -8.28 -12.65
C ASP A 62 -2.07 -7.93 -12.99
N HIS A 63 -1.41 -8.76 -13.80
CA HIS A 63 -0.17 -8.37 -14.45
C HIS A 63 -0.48 -7.37 -15.56
N GLN A 64 -0.33 -6.07 -15.26
CA GLN A 64 -0.16 -5.08 -16.31
C GLN A 64 0.97 -5.55 -17.24
N PRO A 65 0.76 -5.52 -18.57
CA PRO A 65 1.83 -5.79 -19.51
C PRO A 65 3.00 -4.89 -19.12
N ARG A 66 4.16 -5.49 -18.82
CA ARG A 66 5.41 -4.72 -18.86
C ARG A 66 5.45 -4.18 -20.27
N LEU A 67 5.21 -2.88 -20.44
CA LEU A 67 5.25 -2.22 -21.73
C LEU A 67 6.52 -2.72 -22.42
N ASP A 68 6.34 -3.53 -23.46
CA ASP A 68 7.42 -3.87 -24.35
C ASP A 68 7.88 -2.53 -24.89
N VAL A 69 9.07 -2.10 -24.46
CA VAL A 69 9.79 -1.02 -25.10
C VAL A 69 10.15 -1.54 -26.49
N LEU A 70 9.18 -1.47 -27.40
CA LEU A 70 9.42 -1.53 -28.82
C LEU A 70 10.03 -0.19 -29.21
N ARG A 71 11.36 -0.21 -29.14
CA ARG A 71 12.33 0.31 -30.11
C ARG A 71 11.81 1.29 -31.17
#